data_AF-A0A5E4LVN4-F1
#
_entry.id   AF-A0A5E4LVN4-F1
#
_cell.length_a   1.000
_cell.length_b   1.000
_cell.length_c   1.000
_cell.angle_alpha   90.00
_cell.angle_beta   90.00
_cell.angle_gamma   90.00
#
_symmetry.space_group_name_H-M   'P 1'
#
loop_
_entity.id
_entity.type
_entity.pdbx_description
1 polymer ?
#
loop_
_entity_poly.entity_id
_entity_poly.type
_entity_poly.pdbx_seq_one_letter_code
_entity_poly.pdbx_strand_id
1 'polypeptide(L)'
;MSKSNELFSISVSVEKIRSIKYFTPARTLEEANLLLPKINELVENHIKDLDVWKKENASLQHASDSLWDIARVAAMKAERTNTWDSAWDYAWKQASYSARDNYGWYGGAYVSGETARDSARDAAKYAARFIAFESAKDQLGSNNPFSHLIELYVMGLKPTYFRKIDEQERFVVDLPLKVDGKFVLGCYAHGDKEITFSHEWKEYCTNLLPLKENKTPRSIE
;
A
#
# COMPACT_ATOMS: atom_id res chain seq x y z
N MET A 1 25.12 21.41 12.98
CA MET A 1 23.71 21.74 12.68
C MET A 1 22.95 20.65 11.92
N SER A 2 23.54 19.51 11.49
CA SER A 2 22.80 18.49 10.69
C SER A 2 21.98 17.48 11.52
N LYS A 3 22.54 16.93 12.61
CA LYS A 3 21.88 15.86 13.40
C LYS A 3 20.51 16.25 13.98
N SER A 4 20.29 17.52 14.34
CA SER A 4 19.01 17.99 14.90
C SER A 4 17.89 18.07 13.86
N ASN A 5 18.22 18.47 12.63
CA ASN A 5 17.24 18.56 11.54
C ASN A 5 16.87 17.16 11.01
N GLU A 6 17.82 16.23 10.99
CA GLU A 6 17.59 14.82 10.63
C GLU A 6 16.69 14.10 11.64
N LEU A 7 16.91 14.30 12.95
CA LEU A 7 16.04 13.73 13.99
C LEU A 7 14.62 14.31 13.92
N PHE A 8 14.51 15.61 13.61
CA PHE A 8 13.23 16.28 13.41
C PHE A 8 12.48 15.72 12.19
N SER A 9 13.14 15.49 11.05
CA SER A 9 12.46 14.97 9.85
C SER A 9 11.93 13.54 10.04
N ILE A 10 12.71 12.66 10.70
CA ILE A 10 12.26 11.29 11.01
C ILE A 10 11.06 11.33 11.97
N SER A 11 11.06 12.24 12.95
CA SER A 11 9.93 12.38 13.87
C SER A 11 8.64 12.78 13.14
N VAL A 12 8.72 13.69 12.16
CA VAL A 12 7.58 14.08 11.31
C VAL A 12 7.07 12.89 10.48
N SER A 13 7.98 12.11 9.90
CA SER A 13 7.63 10.92 9.13
C SER A 13 6.96 9.84 9.98
N VAL A 14 7.40 9.64 11.23
CA VAL A 14 6.75 8.72 12.18
C VAL A 14 5.36 9.23 12.56
N GLU A 15 5.20 10.53 12.83
CA GLU A 15 3.88 11.11 13.13
C GLU A 15 2.93 11.02 11.95
N LYS A 16 3.44 11.11 10.72
CA LYS A 16 2.64 10.85 9.51
C LYS A 16 2.10 9.43 9.49
N ILE A 17 2.91 8.41 9.79
CA ILE A 17 2.42 7.02 9.91
C ILE A 17 1.39 6.90 11.03
N ARG A 18 1.60 7.62 12.14
CA ARG A 18 0.70 7.56 13.29
C ARG A 18 -0.68 8.14 13.04
N SER A 19 -0.79 9.15 12.18
CA SER A 19 -2.06 9.81 11.88
C SER A 19 -2.95 9.05 10.90
N ILE A 20 -2.45 7.97 10.26
CA ILE A 20 -3.19 7.23 9.25
C ILE A 20 -4.37 6.48 9.86
N LYS A 21 -5.55 6.71 9.29
CA LYS A 21 -6.74 5.90 9.52
C LYS A 21 -6.85 4.86 8.42
N TYR A 22 -6.21 3.71 8.64
CA TYR A 22 -6.12 2.64 7.63
C TYR A 22 -7.50 2.15 7.19
N PHE A 23 -7.66 1.87 5.90
CA PHE A 23 -8.82 1.18 5.32
C PHE A 23 -10.19 1.84 5.56
N THR A 24 -10.22 3.14 5.82
CA THR A 24 -11.45 3.90 6.07
C THR A 24 -11.36 5.29 5.41
N PRO A 25 -12.47 5.88 4.93
CA PRO A 25 -13.83 5.32 4.92
C PRO A 25 -14.04 4.26 3.84
N ALA A 26 -15.02 3.38 4.07
CA ALA A 26 -15.66 2.65 2.99
C ALA A 26 -16.57 3.60 2.19
N ARG A 27 -16.59 3.43 0.87
CA ARG A 27 -17.20 4.38 -0.07
C ARG A 27 -18.22 3.73 -0.98
N THR A 28 -19.08 4.52 -1.61
CA THR A 28 -19.84 4.01 -2.77
C THR A 28 -18.90 3.81 -3.97
N LEU A 29 -19.36 3.06 -4.98
CA LEU A 29 -18.58 2.87 -6.21
C LEU A 29 -18.34 4.20 -6.94
N GLU A 30 -19.30 5.11 -6.92
CA GLU A 30 -19.21 6.44 -7.52
C GLU A 30 -18.13 7.28 -6.83
N GLU A 31 -18.17 7.35 -5.50
CA GLU A 31 -17.16 8.05 -4.69
C GLU A 31 -15.76 7.48 -4.91
N ALA A 32 -15.64 6.17 -5.00
CA ALA A 32 -14.38 5.48 -5.27
C ALA A 32 -13.83 5.81 -6.67
N ASN A 33 -14.68 5.85 -7.69
CA ASN A 33 -14.28 6.22 -9.05
C ASN A 33 -13.80 7.68 -9.16
N LEU A 34 -14.35 8.60 -8.34
CA LEU A 34 -13.88 9.99 -8.29
C LEU A 34 -12.44 10.13 -7.77
N LEU A 35 -11.91 9.14 -7.05
CA LEU A 35 -10.54 9.16 -6.53
C LEU A 35 -9.51 8.70 -7.56
N LEU A 36 -9.92 8.02 -8.64
CA LEU A 36 -9.00 7.40 -9.60
C LEU A 36 -7.98 8.37 -10.21
N PRO A 37 -8.30 9.63 -10.55
CA PRO A 37 -7.29 10.57 -11.06
C PRO A 37 -6.14 10.79 -10.06
N LYS A 38 -6.46 10.92 -8.76
CA LYS A 38 -5.44 11.10 -7.72
C LYS A 38 -4.67 9.81 -7.45
N ILE A 39 -5.33 8.67 -7.50
CA ILE A 39 -4.69 7.36 -7.36
C ILE A 39 -3.69 7.15 -8.50
N ASN A 40 -4.07 7.46 -9.73
CA ASN A 40 -3.17 7.39 -10.89
C ASN A 40 -1.95 8.29 -10.72
N GLU A 41 -2.15 9.55 -10.36
CA GLU A 41 -1.04 10.48 -10.12
C GLU A 41 -0.05 9.92 -9.07
N LEU A 42 -0.54 9.38 -7.96
CA LEU A 42 0.29 8.80 -6.90
C LEU A 42 1.03 7.54 -7.38
N VAL A 43 0.37 6.67 -8.14
CA VAL A 43 0.97 5.45 -8.68
C VAL A 43 2.01 5.76 -9.76
N GLU A 44 1.74 6.70 -10.67
CA GLU A 44 2.69 7.14 -11.68
C GLU A 44 3.95 7.74 -11.03
N ASN A 45 3.79 8.57 -10.00
CA ASN A 45 4.91 9.11 -9.25
C ASN A 45 5.68 8.03 -8.49
N HIS A 46 4.98 7.05 -7.90
CA HIS A 46 5.61 5.88 -7.30
C HIS A 46 6.47 5.11 -8.30
N ILE A 47 5.92 4.80 -9.47
CA ILE A 47 6.62 4.09 -10.54
C ILE A 47 7.84 4.89 -11.00
N LYS A 48 7.67 6.19 -11.25
CA LYS A 48 8.75 7.09 -11.70
C LYS A 48 9.90 7.17 -10.70
N ASP A 49 9.60 7.38 -9.41
CA ASP A 49 10.64 7.45 -8.38
C ASP A 49 11.30 6.07 -8.16
N LEU A 50 10.57 4.98 -8.41
CA LEU A 50 11.09 3.62 -8.28
C LEU A 50 11.96 3.19 -9.47
N ASP A 51 11.67 3.67 -10.68
CA ASP A 51 12.36 3.31 -11.92
C ASP A 51 13.86 3.67 -11.86
N VAL A 52 14.22 4.73 -11.11
CA VAL A 52 15.61 5.12 -10.81
C VAL A 52 16.41 3.99 -10.17
N TRP A 53 15.74 3.10 -9.42
CA TRP A 53 16.35 1.98 -8.70
C TRP A 53 16.19 0.64 -9.44
N LYS A 54 15.50 0.63 -10.57
CA LYS A 54 15.20 -0.57 -11.34
C LYS A 54 16.39 -0.94 -12.22
N LYS A 55 16.87 -2.17 -12.06
CA LYS A 55 17.89 -2.73 -12.96
C LYS A 55 17.30 -3.00 -14.34
N GLU A 56 18.16 -2.99 -15.36
CA GLU A 56 17.79 -3.42 -16.70
C GLU A 56 17.16 -4.83 -16.64
N ASN A 57 16.03 -5.02 -17.33
CA ASN A 57 15.24 -6.27 -17.36
C ASN A 57 14.65 -6.74 -16.01
N ALA A 58 14.83 -6.00 -14.90
CA ALA A 58 14.13 -6.29 -13.65
C ALA A 58 12.69 -5.75 -13.70
N SER A 59 11.79 -6.33 -12.90
CA SER A 59 10.43 -5.81 -12.68
C SER A 59 10.42 -4.64 -11.69
N LEU A 60 9.35 -3.84 -11.72
CA LEU A 60 9.12 -2.79 -10.71
C LEU A 60 8.94 -3.40 -9.32
N GLN A 61 8.30 -4.58 -9.22
CA GLN A 61 8.21 -5.29 -7.95
C GLN A 61 9.61 -5.59 -7.37
N HIS A 62 10.53 -6.10 -8.20
CA HIS A 62 11.89 -6.41 -7.77
C HIS A 62 12.66 -5.15 -7.34
N ALA A 63 12.45 -4.02 -8.03
CA ALA A 63 13.02 -2.74 -7.63
C ALA A 63 12.48 -2.29 -6.26
N SER A 64 11.17 -2.41 -6.02
CA SER A 64 10.53 -2.09 -4.74
C SER A 64 11.10 -2.90 -3.58
N ASP A 65 11.31 -4.20 -3.81
CA ASP A 65 11.84 -5.11 -2.80
C ASP A 65 13.33 -4.92 -2.56
N SER A 66 14.12 -4.66 -3.61
CA SER A 66 15.55 -4.38 -3.48
C SER A 66 15.80 -3.05 -2.75
N LEU A 67 14.96 -2.05 -2.98
CA LEU A 67 15.12 -0.73 -2.37
C LEU A 67 14.94 -0.78 -0.85
N TRP A 68 14.12 -1.70 -0.34
CA TRP A 68 14.03 -1.95 1.10
C TRP A 68 15.38 -2.30 1.70
N ASP A 69 16.10 -3.26 1.12
CA ASP A 69 17.40 -3.68 1.64
C ASP A 69 18.46 -2.59 1.52
N ILE A 70 18.46 -1.85 0.40
CA ILE A 70 19.35 -0.71 0.20
C ILE A 70 19.11 0.36 1.28
N ALA A 71 17.86 0.77 1.48
CA ALA A 71 17.48 1.78 2.45
C ALA A 71 17.80 1.34 3.89
N ARG A 72 17.47 0.09 4.24
CA ARG A 72 17.75 -0.46 5.57
C ARG A 72 19.26 -0.51 5.85
N VAL A 73 20.07 -0.98 4.90
CA VAL A 73 21.53 -1.03 5.07
C VAL A 73 22.12 0.38 5.19
N ALA A 74 21.64 1.34 4.39
CA ALA A 74 22.07 2.74 4.49
C ALA A 74 21.71 3.35 5.85
N ALA A 75 20.48 3.13 6.33
CA ALA A 75 20.03 3.61 7.64
C ALA A 75 20.85 2.99 8.79
N MET A 76 21.15 1.69 8.73
CA MET A 76 22.02 1.03 9.70
C MET A 76 23.44 1.62 9.71
N LYS A 77 24.02 1.91 8.54
CA LYS A 77 25.33 2.58 8.42
C LYS A 77 25.29 4.02 8.96
N ALA A 78 24.12 4.66 8.95
CA ALA A 78 23.88 5.97 9.54
C ALA A 78 23.56 5.92 11.05
N GLU A 79 23.73 4.76 11.70
CA GLU A 79 23.39 4.53 13.11
C GLU A 79 21.90 4.75 13.45
N ARG A 80 21.02 4.72 12.43
CA ARG A 80 19.56 4.82 12.58
C ARG A 80 19.00 3.40 12.68
N THR A 81 19.03 2.82 13.87
CA THR A 81 18.51 1.46 14.11
C THR A 81 17.08 1.48 14.63
N ASN A 82 16.28 0.49 14.24
CA ASN A 82 14.95 0.17 14.79
C ASN A 82 13.83 1.21 14.57
N THR A 83 14.06 2.31 13.84
CA THR A 83 13.01 3.31 13.56
C THR A 83 11.89 2.74 12.70
N TRP A 84 12.23 1.89 11.74
CA TRP A 84 11.25 1.18 10.90
C TRP A 84 10.48 0.09 11.65
N ASP A 85 11.04 -0.52 12.71
CA ASP A 85 10.35 -1.53 13.52
C ASP A 85 9.20 -0.89 14.29
N SER A 86 9.42 0.30 14.84
CA SER A 86 8.37 1.08 15.50
C SER A 86 7.23 1.46 14.53
N ALA A 87 7.58 1.76 13.28
CA ALA A 87 6.61 2.07 12.24
C ALA A 87 5.83 0.82 11.81
N TRP A 88 6.52 -0.32 11.67
CA TRP A 88 5.92 -1.62 11.42
C TRP A 88 4.90 -1.96 12.51
N ASP A 89 5.32 -1.95 13.77
CA ASP A 89 4.48 -2.36 14.91
C ASP A 89 3.23 -1.49 15.03
N TYR A 90 3.39 -0.18 14.85
CA TYR A 90 2.28 0.75 14.88
C TYR A 90 1.29 0.50 13.73
N ALA A 91 1.78 0.47 12.49
CA ALA A 91 0.96 0.27 11.31
C ALA A 91 0.27 -1.09 11.34
N TRP A 92 0.99 -2.15 11.72
CA TRP A 92 0.44 -3.49 11.94
C TRP A 92 -0.74 -3.45 12.91
N LYS A 93 -0.55 -2.85 14.09
CA LYS A 93 -1.59 -2.76 15.11
C LYS A 93 -2.82 -2.00 14.62
N GLN A 94 -2.62 -0.80 14.06
CA GLN A 94 -3.75 0.05 13.62
C GLN A 94 -4.47 -0.54 12.41
N ALA A 95 -3.73 -1.04 11.42
CA ALA A 95 -4.31 -1.67 10.25
C ALA A 95 -5.04 -2.97 10.61
N SER A 96 -4.51 -3.76 11.55
CA SER A 96 -5.19 -4.96 12.06
C SER A 96 -6.49 -4.63 12.77
N TYR A 97 -6.49 -3.60 13.63
CA TYR A 97 -7.71 -3.14 14.30
C TYR A 97 -8.75 -2.61 13.30
N SER A 98 -8.32 -1.78 12.35
CA SER A 98 -9.24 -1.28 11.32
C SER A 98 -9.82 -2.41 10.47
N ALA A 99 -8.99 -3.36 10.03
CA ALA A 99 -9.45 -4.50 9.25
C ALA A 99 -10.44 -5.36 10.03
N ARG A 100 -10.14 -5.63 11.31
CA ARG A 100 -11.02 -6.41 12.21
C ARG A 100 -12.34 -5.70 12.46
N ASP A 101 -12.30 -4.43 12.84
CA ASP A 101 -13.45 -3.69 13.35
C ASP A 101 -14.42 -3.31 12.22
N ASN A 102 -13.92 -3.05 11.02
CA ASN A 102 -14.74 -2.66 9.88
C ASN A 102 -15.19 -3.85 9.01
N TYR A 103 -14.40 -4.91 8.94
CA TYR A 103 -14.59 -5.97 7.93
C TYR A 103 -14.69 -7.38 8.52
N GLY A 104 -14.67 -7.50 9.85
CA GLY A 104 -14.93 -8.74 10.56
C GLY A 104 -13.81 -9.75 10.40
N TRP A 105 -12.91 -9.83 11.39
CA TRP A 105 -12.11 -11.04 11.59
C TRP A 105 -13.09 -12.11 12.11
N TYR A 106 -13.56 -13.00 11.23
CA TYR A 106 -14.54 -14.03 11.61
C TYR A 106 -14.07 -14.76 12.88
N GLY A 107 -14.95 -14.79 13.89
CA GLY A 107 -14.61 -15.10 15.28
C GLY A 107 -14.09 -16.52 15.52
N GLY A 108 -13.39 -16.69 16.65
CA GLY A 108 -13.14 -17.94 17.37
C GLY A 108 -12.30 -19.03 16.68
N ALA A 109 -12.31 -19.11 15.36
CA ALA A 109 -11.54 -20.05 14.57
C ALA A 109 -10.42 -19.29 13.86
N TYR A 110 -9.18 -19.64 14.21
CA TYR A 110 -7.94 -19.07 13.69
C TYR A 110 -7.68 -19.42 12.21
N VAL A 111 -8.73 -19.61 11.39
CA VAL A 111 -8.65 -20.22 10.07
C VAL A 111 -9.43 -19.39 9.05
N SER A 112 -8.71 -18.93 8.01
CA SER A 112 -9.15 -18.24 6.76
C SER A 112 -9.13 -16.71 6.67
N GLY A 113 -8.77 -15.97 7.72
CA GLY A 113 -8.55 -14.51 7.67
C GLY A 113 -7.21 -14.04 7.07
N GLU A 114 -6.61 -14.84 6.17
CA GLU A 114 -5.23 -14.64 5.68
C GLU A 114 -5.05 -13.28 5.01
N THR A 115 -6.00 -12.80 4.22
CA THR A 115 -5.86 -11.56 3.44
C THR A 115 -6.11 -10.26 4.21
N ALA A 116 -6.94 -10.25 5.26
CA ALA A 116 -7.09 -9.06 6.13
C ALA A 116 -5.83 -8.85 6.99
N ARG A 117 -5.28 -9.97 7.49
CA ARG A 117 -3.98 -10.01 8.15
C ARG A 117 -2.86 -9.59 7.20
N ASP A 118 -2.87 -10.09 5.96
CA ASP A 118 -1.88 -9.70 4.94
C ASP A 118 -2.03 -8.23 4.53
N SER A 119 -3.25 -7.69 4.52
CA SER A 119 -3.49 -6.26 4.30
C SER A 119 -2.81 -5.42 5.40
N ALA A 120 -2.94 -5.83 6.66
CA ALA A 120 -2.24 -5.18 7.77
C ALA A 120 -0.72 -5.38 7.69
N ARG A 121 -0.26 -6.55 7.21
CA ARG A 121 1.15 -6.84 6.96
C ARG A 121 1.73 -5.93 5.89
N ASP A 122 1.00 -5.71 4.80
CA ASP A 122 1.41 -4.83 3.71
C ASP A 122 1.47 -3.37 4.16
N ALA A 123 0.49 -2.92 4.95
CA ALA A 123 0.54 -1.60 5.58
C ALA A 123 1.78 -1.43 6.48
N ALA A 124 2.09 -2.42 7.30
CA ALA A 124 3.28 -2.43 8.14
C ALA A 124 4.58 -2.45 7.31
N LYS A 125 4.62 -3.27 6.25
CA LYS A 125 5.73 -3.35 5.30
C LYS A 125 6.02 -2.00 4.66
N TYR A 126 5.02 -1.32 4.13
CA TYR A 126 5.22 -0.03 3.48
C TYR A 126 5.52 1.11 4.47
N ALA A 127 4.97 1.07 5.69
CA ALA A 127 5.36 1.99 6.76
C ALA A 127 6.84 1.83 7.14
N ALA A 128 7.30 0.58 7.31
CA ALA A 128 8.70 0.28 7.59
C ALA A 128 9.62 0.74 6.44
N ARG A 129 9.27 0.42 5.19
CA ARG A 129 10.02 0.85 4.00
C ARG A 129 10.12 2.37 3.89
N PHE A 130 9.01 3.07 4.11
CA PHE A 130 8.96 4.52 4.14
C PHE A 130 9.92 5.10 5.18
N ILE A 131 9.88 4.63 6.42
CA ILE A 131 10.74 5.13 7.49
C ILE A 131 12.20 4.76 7.30
N ALA A 132 12.52 3.55 6.82
CA ALA A 132 13.90 3.18 6.51
C ALA A 132 14.50 4.08 5.44
N PHE A 133 13.74 4.38 4.38
CA PHE A 133 14.20 5.29 3.33
C PHE A 133 14.34 6.72 3.86
N GLU A 134 13.34 7.26 4.58
CA GLU A 134 13.47 8.61 5.16
C GLU A 134 14.66 8.71 6.13
N SER A 135 14.96 7.65 6.88
CA SER A 135 16.10 7.61 7.80
C SER A 135 17.46 7.64 7.09
N ALA A 136 17.50 7.33 5.79
CA ALA A 136 18.71 7.29 4.97
C ALA A 136 18.66 8.27 3.79
N LYS A 137 17.66 9.15 3.72
CA LYS A 137 17.34 9.95 2.54
C LYS A 137 18.51 10.80 2.04
N ASP A 138 19.24 11.43 2.95
CA ASP A 138 20.41 12.25 2.62
C ASP A 138 21.54 11.44 1.96
N GLN A 139 21.65 10.14 2.29
CA GLN A 139 22.62 9.24 1.68
C GLN A 139 22.13 8.68 0.34
N LEU A 140 20.82 8.43 0.22
CA LEU A 140 20.21 7.86 -0.98
C LEU A 140 20.02 8.91 -2.09
N GLY A 141 19.95 10.20 -1.75
CA GLY A 141 19.97 11.31 -2.71
C GLY A 141 18.78 11.36 -3.66
N SER A 142 17.68 10.67 -3.36
CA SER A 142 16.51 10.54 -4.22
C SER A 142 15.21 10.77 -3.44
N ASN A 143 14.12 10.98 -4.17
CA ASN A 143 12.78 10.98 -3.60
C ASN A 143 12.46 9.59 -3.03
N ASN A 144 11.65 9.57 -1.97
CA ASN A 144 11.21 8.33 -1.37
C ASN A 144 9.98 7.79 -2.13
N PRO A 145 10.11 6.72 -2.93
CA PRO A 145 8.99 6.21 -3.71
C PRO A 145 7.86 5.69 -2.80
N PHE A 146 8.16 5.28 -1.57
CA PHE A 146 7.14 4.78 -0.64
C PHE A 146 6.26 5.90 -0.07
N SER A 147 6.67 7.17 -0.19
CA SER A 147 5.87 8.31 0.28
C SER A 147 4.50 8.38 -0.43
N HIS A 148 4.45 8.03 -1.73
CA HIS A 148 3.22 7.98 -2.52
C HIS A 148 2.29 6.85 -2.07
N LEU A 149 2.84 5.70 -1.66
CA LEU A 149 2.05 4.60 -1.10
C LEU A 149 1.48 4.97 0.28
N ILE A 150 2.24 5.74 1.07
CA ILE A 150 1.74 6.29 2.32
C ILE A 150 0.57 7.26 2.09
N GLU A 151 0.61 8.08 1.03
CA GLU A 151 -0.54 8.93 0.67
C GLU A 151 -1.79 8.10 0.31
N LEU A 152 -1.63 6.96 -0.38
CA LEU A 152 -2.75 6.05 -0.64
C LEU A 152 -3.36 5.52 0.66
N TYR A 153 -2.53 5.19 1.67
CA TYR A 153 -3.02 4.81 3.00
C TYR A 153 -3.68 5.97 3.75
N VAL A 154 -3.18 7.20 3.63
CA VAL A 154 -3.82 8.42 4.19
C VAL A 154 -5.21 8.62 3.59
N MET A 155 -5.38 8.30 2.31
CA MET A 155 -6.68 8.25 1.64
C MET A 155 -7.55 7.07 2.08
N GLY A 156 -7.10 6.21 3.00
CA GLY A 156 -7.85 5.04 3.46
C GLY A 156 -7.90 3.89 2.46
N LEU A 157 -7.02 3.89 1.46
CA LEU A 157 -6.95 2.85 0.43
C LEU A 157 -5.96 1.77 0.84
N LYS A 158 -6.00 0.64 0.13
CA LYS A 158 -5.08 -0.48 0.32
C LYS A 158 -4.23 -0.62 -0.96
N PRO A 159 -3.08 0.06 -1.07
CA PRO A 159 -2.09 -0.29 -2.08
C PRO A 159 -1.64 -1.73 -1.86
N THR A 160 -1.49 -2.50 -2.95
CA THR A 160 -1.09 -3.91 -2.88
C THR A 160 0.35 -4.05 -3.37
N TYR A 161 0.53 -4.42 -4.63
CA TYR A 161 1.81 -4.69 -5.27
C TYR A 161 1.63 -4.60 -6.79
N PHE A 162 2.72 -4.79 -7.52
CA PHE A 162 2.64 -4.96 -8.96
C PHE A 162 2.12 -6.37 -9.30
N ARG A 163 1.29 -6.46 -10.35
CA ARG A 163 0.74 -7.69 -10.92
C ARG A 163 0.88 -7.68 -12.43
N LYS A 164 0.96 -8.87 -13.02
CA LYS A 164 0.91 -9.03 -14.46
C LYS A 164 -0.55 -9.08 -14.89
N ILE A 165 -0.98 -8.08 -15.65
CA ILE A 165 -2.35 -7.95 -16.16
C ILE A 165 -2.25 -7.63 -17.65
N ASP A 166 -2.82 -8.48 -18.50
CA ASP A 166 -2.75 -8.36 -19.96
C ASP A 166 -1.31 -8.18 -20.49
N GLU A 167 -0.39 -9.03 -19.99
CA GLU A 167 1.06 -8.98 -20.28
C GLU A 167 1.80 -7.72 -19.79
N GLN A 168 1.14 -6.83 -19.05
CA GLN A 168 1.74 -5.61 -18.51
C GLN A 168 1.85 -5.67 -16.99
N GLU A 169 2.98 -5.21 -16.45
CA GLU A 169 3.12 -5.01 -15.01
C GLU A 169 2.34 -3.75 -14.60
N ARG A 170 1.29 -3.93 -13.79
CA ARG A 170 0.41 -2.86 -13.32
C ARG A 170 0.33 -2.88 -11.80
N PHE A 171 0.36 -1.71 -11.19
CA PHE A 171 0.17 -1.60 -9.74
C PHE A 171 -1.32 -1.68 -9.41
N VAL A 172 -1.66 -2.47 -8.39
CA VAL A 172 -3.04 -2.66 -7.95
C VAL A 172 -3.29 -1.92 -6.64
N VAL A 173 -4.41 -1.21 -6.59
CA VAL A 173 -4.91 -0.52 -5.40
C VAL A 173 -6.33 -1.02 -5.11
N ASP A 174 -6.54 -1.53 -3.91
CA ASP A 174 -7.87 -1.91 -3.44
C ASP A 174 -8.51 -0.75 -2.68
N LEU A 175 -9.78 -0.49 -2.97
CA LEU A 175 -10.57 0.55 -2.36
C LEU A 175 -11.65 -0.09 -1.48
N PRO A 176 -11.73 0.25 -0.18
CA PRO A 176 -12.86 -0.18 0.64
C PRO A 176 -14.17 0.38 0.11
N LEU A 177 -15.09 -0.51 -0.27
CA LEU A 177 -16.40 -0.17 -0.80
C LEU A 177 -17.53 -0.64 0.12
N LYS A 178 -18.66 0.05 0.03
CA LYS A 178 -19.96 -0.37 0.56
C LYS A 178 -20.91 -0.60 -0.60
N VAL A 179 -21.19 -1.86 -0.92
CA VAL A 179 -22.06 -2.29 -2.03
C VAL A 179 -23.18 -3.16 -1.44
N ASP A 180 -24.43 -2.79 -1.69
CA ASP A 180 -25.62 -3.52 -1.22
C ASP A 180 -25.60 -3.88 0.28
N GLY A 181 -25.11 -2.94 1.10
CA GLY A 181 -25.00 -3.12 2.56
C GLY A 181 -23.85 -4.02 3.00
N LYS A 182 -23.06 -4.57 2.08
CA LYS A 182 -21.85 -5.35 2.34
C LYS A 182 -20.59 -4.50 2.16
N PHE A 183 -19.54 -4.85 2.89
CA PHE A 183 -18.23 -4.26 2.71
C PHE A 183 -17.34 -5.17 1.87
N VAL A 184 -16.82 -4.63 0.78
CA VAL A 184 -15.95 -5.34 -0.18
C VAL A 184 -14.75 -4.47 -0.55
N LEU A 185 -13.80 -5.04 -1.29
CA LEU A 185 -12.69 -4.31 -1.88
C LEU A 185 -12.93 -4.13 -3.37
N GLY A 186 -13.00 -2.89 -3.84
CA GLY A 186 -12.98 -2.56 -5.27
C GLY A 186 -11.55 -2.57 -5.78
N CYS A 187 -11.26 -3.43 -6.76
CA CYS A 187 -9.92 -3.62 -7.30
C CYS A 187 -9.67 -2.63 -8.44
N TYR A 188 -8.70 -1.74 -8.27
CA TYR A 188 -8.23 -0.82 -9.30
C TYR A 188 -6.85 -1.23 -9.80
N ALA A 189 -6.73 -1.56 -11.09
CA ALA A 189 -5.43 -1.69 -11.74
C ALA A 189 -5.05 -0.37 -12.41
N HIS A 190 -3.82 0.09 -12.17
CA HIS A 190 -3.30 1.32 -12.75
C HIS A 190 -3.54 1.41 -14.26
N GLY A 191 -4.14 2.52 -14.70
CA GLY A 191 -4.50 2.77 -16.10
C GLY A 191 -5.90 2.27 -16.50
N ASP A 192 -6.66 1.63 -15.60
CA ASP A 192 -8.08 1.38 -15.83
C ASP A 192 -8.89 2.68 -15.74
N LYS A 193 -10.01 2.75 -16.49
CA LYS A 193 -10.88 3.94 -16.54
C LYS A 193 -11.87 4.02 -15.37
N GLU A 194 -12.28 2.88 -14.85
CA GLU A 194 -13.22 2.77 -13.73
C GLU A 194 -12.93 1.47 -12.96
N ILE A 195 -13.39 1.40 -11.71
CA ILE A 195 -13.39 0.18 -10.90
C ILE A 195 -14.52 -0.72 -11.42
N THR A 196 -14.15 -1.94 -11.81
CA THR A 196 -15.09 -2.87 -12.49
C THR A 196 -15.25 -4.19 -11.77
N PHE A 197 -14.32 -4.51 -10.88
CA PHE A 197 -14.27 -5.74 -10.12
C PHE A 197 -14.15 -5.45 -8.64
N SER A 198 -14.64 -6.39 -7.84
CA SER A 198 -14.46 -6.42 -6.40
C SER A 198 -14.10 -7.81 -5.92
N HIS A 199 -13.64 -7.92 -4.69
CA HIS A 199 -13.49 -9.20 -4.00
C HIS A 199 -13.78 -9.02 -2.52
N GLU A 200 -14.04 -10.12 -1.81
CA GLU A 200 -14.19 -10.06 -0.38
C GLU A 200 -12.84 -9.82 0.32
N TRP A 201 -12.88 -9.25 1.52
CA TRP A 201 -11.68 -8.98 2.31
C TRP A 201 -10.87 -10.23 2.66
N LYS A 202 -11.49 -11.41 2.67
CA LYS A 202 -10.88 -12.73 2.90
C LYS A 202 -10.34 -13.39 1.61
N GLU A 203 -10.56 -12.77 0.45
CA GLU A 203 -10.18 -13.31 -0.86
C GLU A 203 -8.97 -12.56 -1.42
N TYR A 204 -8.14 -13.27 -2.18
CA TYR A 204 -7.10 -12.66 -3.00
C TYR A 204 -7.71 -12.05 -4.25
N CYS A 205 -7.02 -11.07 -4.85
CA CYS A 205 -7.43 -10.43 -6.11
C CYS A 205 -7.52 -11.39 -7.31
N THR A 206 -7.25 -12.69 -7.15
CA THR A 206 -7.48 -13.71 -8.18
C THR A 206 -8.95 -14.15 -8.27
N ASN A 207 -9.76 -13.86 -7.25
CA ASN A 207 -11.17 -14.24 -7.16
C ASN A 207 -12.08 -13.02 -7.35
N LEU A 208 -11.94 -12.34 -8.50
CA LEU A 208 -12.69 -11.12 -8.78
C LEU A 208 -14.15 -11.40 -9.16
N LEU A 209 -15.05 -10.61 -8.58
CA LEU A 209 -16.46 -10.54 -8.91
C LEU A 209 -16.78 -9.23 -9.65
N PRO A 210 -17.52 -9.28 -10.78
CA PRO A 210 -17.89 -8.08 -11.51
C PRO A 210 -18.86 -7.22 -10.68
N LEU A 211 -18.63 -5.91 -10.65
CA LEU A 211 -19.49 -4.94 -9.96
C LEU A 211 -20.69 -4.48 -10.81
N LYS A 212 -20.70 -4.82 -12.10
CA LYS A 212 -21.81 -4.56 -13.03
C LYS A 212 -22.09 -5.86 -13.80
N GLU A 213 -23.37 -6.22 -14.00
CA GLU A 213 -23.83 -7.53 -14.50
C GLU A 213 -23.29 -7.98 -15.88
N ASN A 214 -22.55 -7.15 -16.62
CA ASN A 214 -22.15 -7.42 -18.01
C ASN A 214 -20.64 -7.36 -18.28
N LYS A 215 -19.78 -7.86 -17.39
CA LYS A 215 -18.33 -7.89 -17.64
C LYS A 215 -17.73 -9.29 -17.54
N THR A 216 -17.05 -9.69 -18.61
CA THR A 216 -16.24 -10.91 -18.72
C THR A 216 -15.21 -10.95 -17.58
N PRO A 217 -14.98 -12.10 -16.92
CA PRO A 217 -13.96 -12.21 -15.88
C PRO A 217 -12.57 -11.83 -16.42
N ARG A 218 -11.81 -11.02 -15.68
CA ARG A 218 -10.41 -10.73 -15.98
C ARG A 218 -9.54 -11.77 -15.27
N SER A 219 -8.68 -12.48 -15.98
CA SER A 219 -7.68 -13.36 -15.38
C SER A 219 -6.54 -12.52 -14.81
N ILE A 220 -6.22 -12.73 -13.54
CA ILE A 220 -5.05 -12.14 -12.86
C ILE A 220 -4.15 -13.28 -12.45
N GLU A 221 -2.89 -13.24 -12.89
CA GLU A 221 -1.82 -14.19 -12.51
C GLU A 221 -0.81 -13.53 -11.54
#